data_AF-A0A9X2GSJ3-F1
#
_entry.id   AF-A0A9X2GSJ3-F1
#
_cell.length_a   1.000
_cell.length_b   1.000
_cell.length_c   1.000
_cell.angle_alpha   90.00
_cell.angle_beta   90.00
_cell.angle_gamma   90.00
#
_symmetry.space_group_name_H-M   'P 1'
#
loop_
_entity.id
_entity.type
_entity.pdbx_description
1 polymer ?
#
loop_
_entity_poly.entity_id
_entity_poly.type
_entity_poly.pdbx_seq_one_letter_code
_entity_poly.pdbx_strand_id
1 'polypeptide(L)'
;MNAYNGREPGRHGPVPPQSDPHEEPAPLDEIEASFDHERARIRELSGNCAYIADWLPTVFAELRRRRVSEEHLARVDRMEYTVTDGPGQAPGPDAELVTAAQAEAVMANAASRRSVWARPVYTPGWVRVSGEPPS
;
A
#
# COMPACT_ATOMS: atom_id res chain seq x y z
N MET A 1 -28.66 41.67 -44.65
CA MET A 1 -27.18 41.67 -44.69
C MET A 1 -26.68 42.22 -43.36
N ASN A 2 -26.10 41.38 -42.50
CA ASN A 2 -24.91 41.70 -41.71
C ASN A 2 -24.39 40.44 -41.01
N ALA A 3 -23.07 40.41 -40.87
CA ALA A 3 -22.25 39.23 -41.00
C ALA A 3 -22.15 38.35 -39.74
N TYR A 4 -21.90 37.06 -40.01
CA TYR A 4 -21.34 36.08 -39.10
C TYR A 4 -20.10 36.63 -38.39
N ASN A 5 -20.10 36.67 -37.06
CA ASN A 5 -18.88 36.70 -36.26
C ASN A 5 -18.61 35.29 -35.74
N GLY A 6 -17.73 34.59 -36.46
CA GLY A 6 -17.15 33.33 -36.00
C GLY A 6 -16.33 33.57 -34.74
N ARG A 7 -16.78 33.02 -33.62
CA ARG A 7 -16.01 32.93 -32.39
C ARG A 7 -15.22 31.63 -32.47
N GLU A 8 -13.92 31.73 -32.75
CA GLU A 8 -13.02 30.57 -32.67
C GLU A 8 -13.05 30.01 -31.24
N PRO A 9 -13.21 28.69 -31.03
CA PRO A 9 -12.97 28.10 -29.73
C PRO A 9 -11.46 28.16 -29.47
N GLY A 10 -11.09 28.98 -28.48
CA GLY A 10 -9.72 29.06 -27.99
C GLY A 10 -9.20 27.64 -27.72
N ARG A 11 -8.09 27.31 -28.38
CA ARG A 11 -7.30 26.12 -28.09
C ARG A 11 -6.91 26.16 -26.61
N HIS A 12 -7.59 25.39 -25.79
CA HIS A 12 -7.05 24.99 -24.49
C HIS A 12 -5.81 24.14 -24.80
N GLY A 13 -4.64 24.77 -24.72
CA GLY A 13 -3.39 24.02 -24.68
C GLY A 13 -3.46 22.97 -23.57
N PRO A 14 -2.76 21.83 -23.70
CA PRO A 14 -2.79 20.80 -22.68
C PRO A 14 -2.41 21.42 -21.34
N VAL A 15 -3.30 21.29 -20.37
CA VAL A 15 -3.01 21.61 -18.96
C VAL A 15 -1.79 20.77 -18.60
N PRO A 16 -0.65 21.36 -18.21
CA PRO A 16 0.48 20.56 -17.75
C PRO A 16 0.00 19.71 -16.58
N PRO A 17 0.34 18.41 -16.51
CA PRO A 17 -0.05 17.59 -15.38
C PRO A 17 0.48 18.29 -14.12
N GLN A 18 -0.44 18.76 -13.27
CA GLN A 18 -0.08 19.13 -11.91
C GLN A 18 0.32 17.82 -11.25
N SER A 19 1.62 17.54 -11.25
CA SER A 19 2.20 16.61 -10.30
C SER A 19 2.01 17.27 -8.95
N ASP A 20 0.86 17.02 -8.31
CA ASP A 20 0.76 17.21 -6.87
C ASP A 20 1.90 16.38 -6.29
N PRO A 21 2.89 16.99 -5.63
CA PRO A 21 3.82 16.20 -4.86
C PRO A 21 2.95 15.42 -3.87
N HIS A 22 2.92 14.09 -4.01
CA HIS A 22 2.45 13.21 -2.95
C HIS A 22 3.40 13.43 -1.79
N GLU A 23 3.12 14.46 -0.99
CA GLU A 23 3.77 14.70 0.28
C GLU A 23 3.40 13.48 1.13
N GLU A 24 4.39 12.62 1.41
CA GLU A 24 4.16 11.50 2.31
C GLU A 24 3.60 12.09 3.62
N PRO A 25 2.49 11.53 4.14
CA PRO A 25 1.91 12.05 5.36
C PRO A 25 2.96 11.99 6.47
N ALA A 26 3.13 13.12 7.17
CA ALA A 26 4.11 13.24 8.23
C ALA A 26 3.99 12.06 9.22
N PRO A 27 5.12 11.52 9.71
CA PRO A 27 5.11 10.41 10.64
C PRO A 27 4.33 10.79 11.91
N LEU A 28 3.57 9.84 12.44
CA LEU A 28 2.61 10.08 13.54
C LEU A 28 3.28 10.69 14.78
N ASP A 29 4.54 10.34 15.03
CA ASP A 29 5.31 10.86 16.17
C ASP A 29 5.67 12.34 16.02
N GLU A 30 5.90 12.83 14.80
CA GLU A 30 6.11 14.26 14.54
C GLU A 30 4.82 15.05 14.74
N ILE A 31 3.68 14.47 14.32
CA ILE A 31 2.36 15.06 14.53
C ILE A 31 2.03 15.13 16.02
N GLU A 32 2.29 14.06 16.80
CA GLU A 32 2.05 14.05 18.25
C GLU A 32 2.95 15.06 18.97
N ALA A 33 4.24 15.14 18.60
CA ALA A 33 5.17 16.09 19.20
C ALA A 33 4.77 17.56 18.93
N SER A 34 4.34 17.85 17.70
CA SER A 34 3.79 19.17 17.33
C SER A 34 2.50 19.48 18.10
N PHE A 35 1.65 18.47 18.30
CA PHE A 35 0.41 18.65 19.02
C PHE A 35 0.59 18.83 20.54
N ASP A 36 1.51 18.09 21.18
CA ASP A 36 1.81 18.27 22.61
C ASP A 36 2.36 19.67 22.91
N HIS A 37 3.14 20.23 21.98
CA HIS A 37 3.61 21.61 22.06
C HIS A 37 2.45 22.62 22.03
N GLU A 38 1.47 22.42 21.14
CA GLU A 38 0.30 23.30 21.01
C GLU A 38 -0.76 23.06 22.11
N ARG A 39 -0.88 21.84 22.62
CA ARG A 39 -1.80 21.48 23.71
C ARG A 39 -1.56 22.28 24.99
N ALA A 40 -0.29 22.57 25.29
CA ALA A 40 0.07 23.45 26.41
C ALA A 40 -0.47 24.88 26.23
N ARG A 41 -0.41 25.43 25.01
CA ARG A 41 -0.97 26.75 24.65
C ARG A 41 -2.50 26.76 24.57
N ILE A 42 -3.10 25.68 24.06
CA ILE A 42 -4.55 25.56 23.86
C ILE A 42 -5.31 25.51 25.18
N ARG A 43 -4.75 24.86 26.22
CA ARG A 43 -5.33 24.86 27.58
C ARG A 43 -5.42 26.25 28.22
N GLU A 44 -4.55 27.19 27.82
CA GLU A 44 -4.60 28.57 28.31
C GLU A 44 -5.65 29.43 27.59
N LEU A 45 -6.05 29.07 26.36
CA LEU A 45 -6.84 29.94 25.49
C LEU A 45 -8.36 29.73 25.55
N SER A 46 -8.88 28.55 25.88
CA SER A 46 -10.30 28.38 26.24
C SER A 46 -10.63 26.98 26.81
N GLY A 47 -11.59 26.92 27.75
CA GLY A 47 -12.05 25.67 28.35
C GLY A 47 -12.70 24.68 27.36
N ASN A 48 -13.25 25.16 26.24
CA ASN A 48 -13.84 24.30 25.22
C ASN A 48 -12.78 23.59 24.36
N CYS A 49 -11.62 24.21 24.14
CA CYS A 49 -10.52 23.55 23.44
C CYS A 49 -9.75 22.58 24.34
N ALA A 50 -9.74 22.80 25.66
CA ALA A 50 -9.18 21.85 26.62
C ALA A 50 -9.88 20.48 26.55
N TYR A 51 -11.21 20.46 26.36
CA TYR A 51 -11.97 19.22 26.20
C TYR A 51 -11.54 18.38 24.99
N ILE A 52 -11.29 19.02 23.84
CA ILE A 52 -10.80 18.34 22.63
C ILE A 52 -9.35 17.88 22.83
N ALA A 53 -8.52 18.74 23.44
CA ALA A 53 -7.11 18.45 23.71
C ALA A 53 -6.91 17.27 24.68
N ASP A 54 -7.86 17.04 25.59
CA ASP A 54 -7.83 15.91 26.52
C ASP A 54 -8.21 14.58 25.87
N TRP A 55 -8.95 14.60 24.75
CA TRP A 55 -9.37 13.38 24.04
C TRP A 55 -8.36 12.90 23.00
N LEU A 56 -7.50 13.80 22.50
CA LEU A 56 -6.54 13.51 21.45
C LEU A 56 -5.49 12.44 21.78
N PRO A 57 -4.96 12.32 23.02
CA PRO A 57 -4.11 11.19 23.38
C PRO A 57 -4.79 9.83 23.16
N THR A 58 -6.11 9.75 23.38
CA THR A 58 -6.89 8.53 23.15
C THR A 58 -6.98 8.21 21.65
N VAL A 59 -7.17 9.24 20.82
CA VAL A 59 -7.19 9.11 19.36
C VAL A 59 -5.81 8.67 18.83
N PHE A 60 -4.71 9.26 19.31
CA PHE A 60 -3.36 8.86 18.94
C PHE A 60 -3.06 7.41 19.34
N ALA A 61 -3.46 6.99 20.54
CA ALA A 61 -3.31 5.61 20.98
C ALA A 61 -4.08 4.62 20.08
N GLU A 62 -5.27 5.00 19.62
CA GLU A 62 -6.07 4.17 18.71
C GLU A 62 -5.45 4.10 17.31
N LEU A 63 -4.97 5.23 16.78
CA LEU A 63 -4.26 5.26 15.50
C LEU A 63 -2.98 4.42 15.52
N ARG A 64 -2.20 4.47 16.61
CA ARG A 64 -1.04 3.60 16.80
C ARG A 64 -1.41 2.12 16.80
N ARG A 65 -2.48 1.75 17.53
CA ARG A 65 -2.95 0.35 17.55
C ARG A 65 -3.36 -0.14 16.16
N ARG A 66 -4.07 0.69 15.39
CA ARG A 66 -4.44 0.37 14.01
C ARG A 66 -3.23 0.24 13.10
N ARG A 67 -2.27 1.17 13.19
CA ARG A 67 -1.04 1.11 12.39
C ARG A 67 -0.22 -0.14 12.67
N VAL A 68 -0.06 -0.52 13.94
CA VAL A 68 0.60 -1.78 14.31
C VAL A 68 -0.17 -2.99 13.77
N SER A 69 -1.50 -2.96 13.81
CA SER A 69 -2.33 -4.02 13.23
C SER A 69 -2.19 -4.10 11.71
N GLU A 70 -2.15 -2.97 11.02
CA GLU A 70 -1.95 -2.91 9.57
C GLU A 70 -0.54 -3.37 9.18
N GLU A 71 0.49 -2.94 9.91
CA GLU A 71 1.87 -3.42 9.71
C GLU A 71 1.99 -4.92 10.02
N HIS A 72 1.26 -5.42 11.02
CA HIS A 72 1.21 -6.84 11.32
C HIS A 72 0.48 -7.62 10.22
N LEU A 73 -0.63 -7.12 9.68
CA LEU A 73 -1.36 -7.71 8.56
C LEU A 73 -0.51 -7.68 7.28
N ALA A 74 0.10 -6.54 6.96
CA ALA A 74 1.02 -6.40 5.83
C ALA A 74 2.25 -7.29 5.98
N ARG A 75 2.70 -7.55 7.22
CA ARG A 75 3.66 -8.60 7.49
C ARG A 75 3.02 -9.94 7.16
N VAL A 76 1.97 -10.39 7.83
CA VAL A 76 1.33 -11.71 7.59
C VAL A 76 1.03 -11.98 6.11
N ASP A 77 0.73 -10.95 5.31
CA ASP A 77 0.47 -11.03 3.86
C ASP A 77 1.73 -11.05 2.97
N ARG A 78 2.93 -10.91 3.53
CA ARG A 78 4.18 -10.94 2.74
C ARG A 78 4.48 -12.36 2.27
N MET A 79 4.26 -12.57 0.99
CA MET A 79 4.52 -13.82 0.28
C MET A 79 5.85 -13.77 -0.45
N GLU A 80 6.60 -14.85 -0.36
CA GLU A 80 7.72 -15.18 -1.23
C GLU A 80 7.24 -16.09 -2.34
N TYR A 81 7.81 -15.94 -3.53
CA TYR A 81 7.48 -16.76 -4.69
C TYR A 81 8.74 -17.41 -5.23
N THR A 82 8.61 -18.61 -5.79
CA THR A 82 9.68 -19.28 -6.53
C THR A 82 9.08 -20.09 -7.68
N VAL A 83 9.93 -20.44 -8.65
CA VAL A 83 9.53 -21.15 -9.86
C VAL A 83 10.42 -22.37 -10.05
N THR A 84 9.80 -23.53 -10.25
CA THR A 84 10.50 -24.79 -10.53
C THR A 84 10.20 -25.26 -11.94
N ASP A 85 11.21 -25.81 -12.63
CA ASP A 85 11.01 -26.48 -13.91
C ASP A 85 10.41 -27.88 -13.67
N GLY A 86 9.18 -28.10 -14.12
CA GLY A 86 8.46 -29.37 -13.99
C GLY A 86 7.21 -29.28 -13.11
N PRO A 87 6.15 -30.05 -13.43
CA PRO A 87 4.96 -30.15 -12.60
C PRO A 87 5.26 -30.97 -11.34
N GLY A 88 5.19 -30.34 -10.17
CA GLY A 88 5.14 -31.06 -8.88
C GLY A 88 6.46 -31.24 -8.12
N GLN A 89 7.58 -30.70 -8.60
CA GLN A 89 8.79 -30.61 -7.78
C GLN A 89 8.67 -29.45 -6.78
N ALA A 90 8.58 -29.77 -5.49
CA ALA A 90 8.56 -28.75 -4.45
C ALA A 90 9.93 -28.05 -4.36
N PRO A 91 9.97 -26.74 -4.10
CA PRO A 91 11.22 -26.02 -3.95
C PRO A 91 11.93 -26.41 -2.65
N GLY A 92 13.26 -26.37 -2.68
CA GLY A 92 14.07 -26.49 -1.47
C GLY A 92 13.98 -25.25 -0.57
N PRO A 93 14.62 -25.30 0.63
CA PRO A 93 14.67 -24.15 1.53
C PRO A 93 15.40 -22.95 0.92
N ASP A 94 16.40 -23.19 0.07
CA ASP A 94 17.26 -22.20 -0.59
C ASP A 94 16.83 -21.91 -2.04
N ALA A 95 15.57 -22.15 -2.39
CA ALA A 95 15.06 -21.90 -3.73
C ALA A 95 15.15 -20.41 -4.09
N GLU A 96 15.52 -20.13 -5.34
CA GLU A 96 15.64 -18.75 -5.85
C GLU A 96 14.29 -18.05 -5.82
N LEU A 97 14.25 -16.85 -5.22
CA LEU A 97 13.04 -16.07 -5.10
C LEU A 97 12.78 -15.23 -6.35
N VAL A 98 11.53 -15.19 -6.77
CA VAL A 98 11.06 -14.32 -7.85
C VAL A 98 10.07 -13.29 -7.32
N THR A 99 9.90 -12.20 -8.06
CA THR A 99 8.86 -11.21 -7.80
C THR A 99 7.47 -11.77 -8.11
N ALA A 100 6.44 -11.18 -7.48
CA ALA A 100 5.04 -11.51 -7.77
C ALA A 100 4.71 -11.35 -9.27
N ALA A 101 5.19 -10.27 -9.91
CA ALA A 101 4.98 -10.04 -11.34
C ALA A 101 5.60 -11.14 -12.24
N GLN A 102 6.79 -11.65 -11.88
CA GLN A 102 7.41 -12.76 -12.61
C GLN A 102 6.64 -14.07 -12.39
N ALA A 103 6.19 -14.33 -11.17
CA ALA A 103 5.33 -15.47 -10.85
C ALA A 103 4.01 -15.42 -11.66
N GLU A 104 3.35 -14.27 -11.73
CA GLU A 104 2.15 -14.04 -12.54
C GLU A 104 2.41 -14.28 -14.03
N ALA A 105 3.53 -13.78 -14.57
CA ALA A 105 3.90 -14.01 -15.96
C ALA A 105 4.10 -15.51 -16.29
N VAL A 106 4.64 -16.29 -15.33
CA VAL A 106 4.77 -17.74 -15.47
C VAL A 106 3.40 -18.43 -15.39
N MET A 107 2.54 -18.05 -14.45
CA MET A 107 1.18 -18.59 -14.33
C MET A 107 0.32 -18.30 -15.57
N ALA A 108 0.45 -17.11 -16.15
CA ALA A 108 -0.26 -16.71 -17.37
C ALA A 108 0.24 -17.46 -18.61
N ASN A 109 1.46 -17.99 -18.58
CA ASN A 109 2.02 -18.78 -19.67
C ASN A 109 1.63 -20.26 -19.52
N ALA A 110 0.46 -20.62 -20.03
CA ALA A 110 -0.07 -22.00 -20.01
C ALA A 110 0.83 -23.04 -20.73
N ALA A 111 1.73 -22.60 -21.61
CA ALA A 111 2.71 -23.47 -22.27
C ALA A 111 3.97 -23.70 -21.42
N SER A 112 4.16 -22.93 -20.34
CA SER A 112 5.29 -23.11 -19.45
C SER A 112 5.14 -24.44 -18.70
N ARG A 113 6.15 -25.30 -18.77
CA ARG A 113 6.23 -26.51 -17.94
C ARG A 113 6.64 -26.19 -16.50
N ARG A 114 6.45 -24.95 -16.06
CA ARG A 114 6.97 -24.41 -14.81
C ARG A 114 5.88 -24.38 -13.76
N SER A 115 6.27 -24.60 -12.52
CA SER A 115 5.36 -24.48 -11.37
C SER A 115 5.76 -23.29 -10.51
N VAL A 116 4.79 -22.46 -10.16
CA VAL A 116 4.91 -21.37 -9.20
C VAL A 116 4.50 -21.85 -7.82
N TRP A 117 5.34 -21.54 -6.86
CA TRP A 117 5.14 -21.82 -5.44
C TRP A 117 5.17 -20.53 -4.66
N ALA A 118 4.34 -20.43 -3.64
CA ALA A 118 4.30 -19.30 -2.73
C ALA A 118 4.43 -19.78 -1.28
N ARG A 119 5.05 -18.97 -0.44
CA ARG A 119 5.04 -19.17 1.02
C ARG A 119 4.96 -17.84 1.75
N PRO A 120 4.28 -17.77 2.89
CA PRO A 120 4.45 -16.64 3.81
C PRO A 120 5.90 -16.62 4.31
N VAL A 121 6.52 -15.44 4.37
CA VAL A 121 7.91 -15.25 4.86
C VAL A 121 8.12 -15.86 6.26
N TYR A 122 7.07 -15.93 7.07
CA TYR A 122 7.11 -16.36 8.47
C TYR A 122 6.86 -17.87 8.65
N THR A 123 6.56 -18.59 7.57
CA THR A 123 6.26 -20.03 7.63
C THR A 123 7.09 -20.80 6.61
N PRO A 124 7.76 -21.89 7.00
CA PRO A 124 8.73 -22.57 6.13
C PRO A 124 8.12 -23.43 5.00
N GLY A 125 6.80 -23.39 4.77
CA GLY A 125 6.11 -24.28 3.84
C GLY A 125 5.80 -23.65 2.49
N TRP A 126 6.34 -24.23 1.41
CA TRP A 126 5.94 -23.90 0.03
C TRP A 126 4.59 -24.50 -0.33
N VAL A 127 3.71 -23.67 -0.88
CA VAL A 127 2.40 -24.07 -1.42
C VAL A 127 2.38 -23.81 -2.91
N ARG A 128 1.96 -24.80 -3.70
CA ARG A 128 1.86 -24.66 -5.15
C ARG A 128 0.67 -23.75 -5.48
N VAL A 129 0.91 -22.70 -6.25
CA VAL A 129 -0.13 -21.74 -6.69
C VAL A 129 -0.46 -21.84 -8.17
N SER A 130 0.42 -22.45 -8.98
CA SER A 130 0.11 -22.79 -10.38
C SER A 130 -0.36 -24.26 -10.50
N GLY A 131 -1.67 -24.48 -10.58
CA GLY A 131 -2.26 -25.79 -10.85
C GLY A 131 -3.78 -25.71 -10.78
N GLU A 132 -4.47 -26.49 -11.62
CA GLU A 132 -5.94 -26.61 -11.58
C GLU A 132 -6.46 -26.80 -10.14
N PRO A 133 -7.63 -26.21 -9.80
CA PRO A 133 -8.24 -26.44 -8.49
C PRO A 133 -8.41 -27.95 -8.24
N PRO A 134 -8.28 -28.41 -6.99
CA PRO A 134 -8.50 -29.81 -6.67
C PRO A 134 -9.89 -30.23 -7.16
N SER A 135 -9.93 -31.28 -7.97
CA SER A 135 -11.15 -31.94 -8.47
C SER A 135 -11.83 -32.74 -7.38
#